data_AF-A0A1C9JB91-F1
#
_entry.id   AF-A0A1C9JB91-F1
#
_cell.length_a   1.000
_cell.length_b   1.000
_cell.length_c   1.000
_cell.angle_alpha   90.00
_cell.angle_beta   90.00
_cell.angle_gamma   90.00
#
_symmetry.space_group_name_H-M   'P 1'
#
loop_
_entity.id
_entity.type
_entity.pdbx_description
1 polymer ?
#
loop_
_entity_poly.entity_id
_entity_poly.type
_entity_poly.pdbx_seq_one_letter_code
_entity_poly.pdbx_strand_id
1 'polypeptide(L)' 'MENSFRGRRLRKRYFRRIWISRINAHMRQLGLNYNSFFKIKNKKINRKMLAQLALYDQL' A
#
# COMPACT_ATOMS: atom_id res chain seq x y z
N MET A 1 -3.80 -30.67 2.34
CA MET A 1 -4.47 -29.45 2.87
C MET A 1 -3.55 -28.23 3.10
N GLU A 2 -2.22 -28.37 3.03
CA GLU A 2 -1.26 -27.30 3.37
C GLU A 2 -1.25 -26.10 2.37
N ASN A 3 -1.54 -26.35 1.10
CA ASN A 3 -1.47 -25.35 0.03
C ASN A 3 -2.56 -24.24 0.14
N SER A 4 -3.74 -24.58 0.66
CA SER A 4 -4.88 -23.64 0.75
C SER A 4 -4.66 -22.54 1.79
N PHE A 5 -3.97 -22.85 2.89
CA PHE A 5 -3.62 -21.88 3.94
C PHE A 5 -2.49 -20.95 3.50
N ARG A 6 -1.48 -21.50 2.79
CA ARG A 6 -0.38 -20.72 2.19
C ARG A 6 -0.89 -19.72 1.15
N GLY A 7 -1.80 -20.13 0.27
CA GLY A 7 -2.37 -19.27 -0.78
C GLY A 7 -3.08 -18.02 -0.23
N ARG A 8 -3.84 -18.15 0.87
CA ARG A 8 -4.50 -16.99 1.51
C ARG A 8 -3.51 -15.97 2.07
N ARG A 9 -2.39 -16.43 2.64
CA ARG A 9 -1.34 -15.55 3.18
C ARG A 9 -0.58 -14.84 2.07
N LEU A 10 -0.30 -15.54 0.97
CA LEU A 10 0.35 -14.99 -0.22
C LEU A 10 -0.52 -13.92 -0.90
N ARG A 11 -1.83 -14.16 -1.05
CA ARG A 11 -2.77 -13.16 -1.59
C ARG A 11 -2.72 -11.85 -0.80
N LYS A 12 -2.77 -11.92 0.54
CA LYS A 12 -2.66 -10.71 1.40
C LYS A 12 -1.34 -9.95 1.18
N ARG A 13 -0.22 -10.66 1.03
CA ARG A 13 1.10 -10.03 0.76
C ARG A 13 1.14 -9.41 -0.64
N TYR A 14 0.56 -10.06 -1.63
CA TYR A 14 0.51 -9.57 -3.01
C TYR A 14 -0.30 -8.27 -3.12
N PHE A 15 -1.51 -8.23 -2.56
CA PHE A 15 -2.32 -7.00 -2.52
C PHE A 15 -1.60 -5.86 -1.80
N ARG A 16 -0.91 -6.17 -0.70
CA ARG A 16 -0.11 -5.17 0.00
C ARG A 16 1.01 -4.59 -0.86
N ARG A 17 1.67 -5.41 -1.70
CA ARG A 17 2.70 -4.94 -2.64
C ARG A 17 2.09 -3.99 -3.68
N ILE A 18 0.91 -4.32 -4.22
CA ILE A 18 0.19 -3.45 -5.16
C ILE A 18 -0.16 -2.11 -4.51
N TRP A 19 -0.71 -2.11 -3.30
CA TRP A 19 -1.06 -0.87 -2.60
C TRP A 19 0.15 0.01 -2.36
N ILE A 20 1.28 -0.57 -1.92
CA ILE A 20 2.53 0.19 -1.73
C ILE A 20 3.01 0.79 -3.05
N SER A 21 2.97 0.02 -4.15
CA SER A 21 3.40 0.51 -5.47
C SER A 21 2.54 1.68 -5.96
N ARG A 22 1.21 1.60 -5.80
CA ARG A 22 0.27 2.68 -6.14
C ARG A 22 0.54 3.95 -5.33
N ILE A 23 0.67 3.81 -4.02
CA ILE A 23 0.97 4.94 -3.13
C ILE A 23 2.33 5.55 -3.50
N ASN A 24 3.33 4.72 -3.79
CA ASN A 24 4.66 5.19 -4.15
C ASN A 24 4.68 5.98 -5.47
N ALA A 25 3.86 5.59 -6.46
CA ALA A 25 3.74 6.34 -7.71
C ALA A 25 3.21 7.76 -7.47
N HIS A 26 2.18 7.90 -6.62
CA HIS A 26 1.61 9.19 -6.29
C HIS A 26 2.52 10.03 -5.38
N MET A 27 3.15 9.41 -4.37
CA MET A 27 4.12 10.09 -3.51
C MET A 27 5.31 10.64 -4.31
N ARG A 28 5.76 9.92 -5.35
CA ARG A 28 6.81 10.41 -6.26
C ARG A 28 6.41 11.68 -7.01
N GLN A 29 5.14 11.84 -7.39
CA GLN A 29 4.65 13.08 -8.01
C GLN A 29 4.73 14.27 -7.04
N LEU A 30 4.52 14.00 -5.74
CA LEU A 30 4.63 14.99 -4.67
C LEU A 30 6.08 15.19 -4.17
N GLY A 31 7.08 14.57 -4.80
CA GLY A 31 8.48 14.63 -4.36
C GLY A 31 8.77 13.89 -3.04
N LEU A 32 7.85 13.04 -2.58
CA LEU A 32 7.94 12.32 -1.32
C LEU A 32 8.23 10.83 -1.53
N ASN A 33 8.92 10.22 -0.56
CA ASN A 33 9.15 8.78 -0.54
C ASN A 33 8.19 8.07 0.42
N TYR A 34 7.64 6.93 0.00
CA TYR A 34 6.71 6.12 0.82
C TYR A 34 7.27 5.81 2.21
N ASN A 35 8.57 5.47 2.32
CA ASN A 35 9.17 5.11 3.60
C ASN A 35 9.19 6.28 4.58
N SER A 36 9.47 7.50 4.10
CA SER A 36 9.44 8.72 4.92
C SER A 36 8.01 9.05 5.35
N PHE A 37 7.05 9.01 4.42
CA PHE A 37 5.63 9.23 4.70
C PHE A 37 5.09 8.23 5.74
N PHE A 38 5.45 6.95 5.60
CA PHE A 38 4.99 5.88 6.48
C PHE A 38 5.73 5.86 7.84
N LYS A 39 6.92 6.45 7.92
CA LYS A 39 7.66 6.62 9.18
C LYS A 39 7.05 7.73 10.04
N ILE A 40 6.50 8.76 9.40
CA ILE A 40 5.84 9.91 10.07
C ILE A 40 4.42 9.53 10.52
N LYS A 41 3.66 8.82 9.67
CA LYS A 41 2.31 8.39 10.00
C LYS A 41 2.34 7.08 10.82
N ASN A 42 1.88 7.15 12.07
CA ASN A 42 1.70 6.00 12.96
C ASN A 42 1.15 4.77 12.21
N LYS A 43 1.73 3.58 12.46
CA LYS A 43 1.52 2.32 11.71
C LYS A 43 0.05 1.81 11.62
N LYS A 44 -0.91 2.50 12.27
CA LYS A 44 -2.34 2.17 12.32
C LYS A 44 -3.12 2.49 11.04
N ILE A 45 -2.53 3.18 10.06
CA ILE A 45 -3.25 3.55 8.84
C ILE A 45 -3.45 2.36 7.90
N ASN A 46 -4.69 2.21 7.42
CA ASN A 46 -5.04 1.22 6.42
C ASN A 46 -4.51 1.59 5.03
N ARG A 47 -3.59 0.78 4.53
CA ARG A 47 -2.93 0.99 3.23
C ARG A 47 -3.87 0.76 2.05
N LYS A 48 -4.95 0.00 2.23
CA LYS A 48 -5.99 -0.18 1.20
C LYS A 48 -6.66 1.17 0.92
N MET A 49 -7.15 1.82 1.97
CA MET A 49 -7.82 3.12 1.87
C MET A 49 -6.85 4.19 1.34
N LEU A 50 -5.60 4.20 1.81
CA LEU A 50 -4.61 5.16 1.36
C LEU A 50 -4.28 5.01 -0.13
N ALA A 51 -4.21 3.78 -0.64
CA ALA A 51 -4.03 3.52 -2.07
C ALA A 51 -5.28 3.87 -2.90
N GLN A 52 -6.47 3.81 -2.31
CA GLN A 52 -7.70 4.27 -2.98
C GLN A 52 -7.73 5.80 -3.03
N LEU A 53 -7.45 6.48 -1.92
CA LEU A 53 -7.36 7.94 -1.88
C LEU A 53 -6.34 8.47 -2.89
N ALA A 54 -5.14 7.89 -2.94
CA ALA A 54 -4.11 8.27 -3.92
C ALA A 54 -4.51 8.02 -5.39
N LEU A 55 -5.54 7.21 -5.66
CA LEU A 55 -6.10 7.03 -7.00
C LEU A 55 -7.24 8.00 -7.30
N TYR A 56 -8.00 8.42 -6.28
CA TYR A 56 -9.11 9.36 -6.45
C TYR A 56 -8.64 10.82 -6.44
N ASP A 57 -7.58 11.14 -5.71
CA ASP A 57 -7.05 12.49 -5.49
C ASP A 57 -6.08 12.92 -6.59
N GLN A 58 -6.41 12.59 -7.84
CA GLN A 58 -5.58 12.88 -9.02
C GLN A 58 -5.86 14.28 -9.62
N LEU A 59 -6.23 15.23 -8.76
CA LEU A 59 -6.54 16.63 -9.10
C LEU A 59 -5.43 17.57 -8.64
#